data_AF-A0A2H0GBY9-F1
#
_entry.id   AF-A0A2H0GBY9-F1
#
_cell.length_a   1.000
_cell.length_b   1.000
_cell.length_c   1.000
_cell.angle_alpha   90.00
_cell.angle_beta   90.00
_cell.angle_gamma   90.00
#
_symmetry.space_group_name_H-M   'P 1'
#
loop_
_entity.id
_entity.type
_entity.pdbx_description
1 polymer ?
#
loop_
_entity_poly.entity_id
_entity_poly.type
_entity_poly.pdbx_seq_one_letter_code
_entity_poly.pdbx_strand_id
1 'polypeptide(L)'
;YEMKSISERVVGYGEALKIWDNHKYIGVGPGNYTLASYNLDPSHNGTTYQPVHNIFLLFIVENGIVGFAFFCFILATFFIYYMSILNKKKVFFCFILAIIFLILGFFDHYLISSYVGLMIFSLYLAVIGRLSTE
;
A
#
# COMPACT_ATOMS: atom_id res chain seq x y z
N TYR A 1 -0.16 16.28 20.14
CA TYR A 1 -0.54 15.74 18.83
C TYR A 1 0.47 14.73 18.32
N GLU A 2 1.77 15.04 18.28
CA GLU A 2 2.81 14.11 17.80
C GLU A 2 2.91 12.80 18.58
N MET A 3 2.93 12.84 19.93
CA MET A 3 2.97 11.61 20.74
C MET A 3 1.77 10.68 20.48
N LYS A 4 0.59 11.25 20.20
CA LYS A 4 -0.60 10.47 19.84
C LYS A 4 -0.40 9.77 18.50
N SER A 5 0.07 10.49 17.49
CA SER A 5 0.34 9.94 16.15
C SER A 5 1.44 8.86 16.16
N ILE A 6 2.46 9.00 17.01
CA ILE A 6 3.49 7.96 17.17
C ILE A 6 2.89 6.72 17.84
N SER A 7 2.12 6.91 18.91
CA SER A 7 1.43 5.82 19.61
C SER A 7 0.50 5.05 18.67
N GLU A 8 -0.31 5.74 17.88
CA GLU A 8 -1.23 5.15 16.90
C GLU A 8 -0.49 4.28 15.86
N ARG A 9 0.68 4.72 15.36
CA ARG A 9 1.49 3.90 14.44
C ARG A 9 2.01 2.62 15.11
N VAL A 10 2.50 2.72 16.35
CA VAL A 10 3.04 1.56 17.08
C VAL A 10 1.92 0.55 17.35
N VAL A 11 0.75 1.02 17.80
CA VAL A 11 -0.43 0.17 18.01
C VAL A 11 -0.86 -0.48 16.70
N GLY A 12 -0.98 0.29 15.62
CA GLY A 12 -1.36 -0.21 14.29
C GLY A 12 -0.40 -1.28 13.75
N TYR A 13 0.91 -1.15 13.98
CA TYR A 13 1.87 -2.20 13.63
C TYR A 13 1.67 -3.48 14.43
N GLY A 14 1.39 -3.37 15.73
CA GLY A 14 1.07 -4.52 16.57
C GLY A 14 -0.21 -5.24 16.12
N GLU A 15 -1.26 -4.48 15.77
CA GLU A 15 -2.50 -5.02 15.22
C GLU A 15 -2.27 -5.71 13.87
N ALA A 16 -1.56 -5.07 12.95
CA ALA A 16 -1.25 -5.62 11.64
C ALA A 16 -0.58 -7.00 11.75
N LEU A 17 0.37 -7.16 12.68
CA LEU A 17 1.03 -8.43 12.95
C LEU A 17 0.06 -9.50 13.49
N LYS A 18 -0.84 -9.13 14.41
CA LYS A 18 -1.87 -10.04 14.94
C LYS A 18 -2.87 -10.47 13.86
N ILE A 19 -3.31 -9.55 13.01
CA ILE A 19 -4.23 -9.87 11.89
C ILE A 19 -3.52 -10.78 10.90
N TRP A 20 -2.28 -10.43 10.53
CA TRP A 20 -1.42 -11.23 9.67
C TRP A 20 -1.31 -12.65 10.20
N ASP A 21 -1.05 -12.81 11.51
CA ASP A 21 -0.85 -14.14 12.09
C ASP A 21 -2.02 -15.10 11.89
N ASN A 22 -3.24 -14.58 11.83
CA ASN A 22 -4.46 -15.34 11.61
C ASN A 22 -4.84 -15.50 10.12
N HIS A 23 -4.35 -14.63 9.23
CA HIS A 23 -4.82 -14.53 7.83
C HIS A 23 -3.69 -14.50 6.78
N LYS A 24 -2.52 -15.11 7.06
CA LYS A 24 -1.30 -15.03 6.22
C LYS A 24 -1.50 -15.36 4.74
N TYR A 25 -2.36 -16.32 4.40
CA TYR A 25 -2.42 -16.86 3.04
C TYR A 25 -3.21 -15.99 2.07
N ILE A 26 -4.46 -15.68 2.43
CA ILE A 26 -5.42 -14.96 1.58
C ILE A 26 -5.62 -13.50 2.06
N GLY A 27 -5.24 -13.19 3.30
CA GLY A 27 -5.53 -11.91 3.94
C GLY A 27 -6.98 -11.80 4.38
N VAL A 28 -7.35 -10.60 4.85
CA VAL A 28 -8.71 -10.28 5.31
C VAL A 28 -9.62 -9.69 4.21
N GLY A 29 -9.07 -9.49 3.02
CA GLY A 29 -9.73 -8.84 1.88
C GLY A 29 -9.39 -7.34 1.78
N PRO A 30 -9.29 -6.78 0.56
CA PRO A 30 -9.04 -5.36 0.35
C PRO A 30 -10.10 -4.47 1.02
N GLY A 31 -9.66 -3.45 1.76
CA GLY A 31 -10.53 -2.53 2.48
C GLY A 31 -11.15 -3.07 3.78
N ASN A 32 -10.85 -4.32 4.17
CA ASN A 32 -11.39 -4.92 5.40
C ASN A 32 -10.47 -4.78 6.60
N TYR A 33 -9.34 -4.08 6.51
CA TYR A 33 -8.41 -3.94 7.64
C TYR A 33 -9.10 -3.42 8.91
N THR A 34 -9.92 -2.37 8.81
CA THR A 34 -10.58 -1.77 9.98
C THR A 34 -11.62 -2.70 10.60
N LEU A 35 -12.31 -3.51 9.78
CA LEU A 35 -13.20 -4.56 10.27
C LEU A 35 -12.41 -5.67 10.98
N ALA A 36 -11.25 -6.06 10.44
CA ALA A 36 -10.39 -7.04 11.08
C ALA A 36 -9.80 -6.52 12.41
N SER A 37 -9.45 -5.24 12.49
CA SER A 37 -9.03 -4.57 13.74
C SER A 37 -10.19 -4.52 14.75
N TYR A 38 -11.40 -4.19 14.32
CA TYR A 38 -12.61 -4.28 15.17
C TYR A 38 -12.85 -5.68 15.73
N ASN A 39 -12.71 -6.71 14.89
CA ASN A 39 -12.88 -8.10 15.34
C ASN A 39 -11.79 -8.57 16.31
N LEU A 40 -10.59 -7.97 16.27
CA LEU A 40 -9.53 -8.26 17.23
C LEU A 40 -9.80 -7.65 18.60
N ASP A 41 -10.28 -6.40 18.65
CA ASP A 41 -10.63 -5.73 19.90
C ASP A 41 -11.81 -4.77 19.71
N PRO A 42 -13.06 -5.24 19.91
CA PRO A 42 -14.26 -4.42 19.76
C PRO A 42 -14.43 -3.32 20.82
N SER A 43 -13.59 -3.29 21.86
CA SER A 43 -13.72 -2.36 22.99
C SER A 43 -13.31 -0.93 22.64
N HIS A 44 -12.59 -0.74 21.53
CA HIS A 44 -12.16 0.56 21.09
C HIS A 44 -13.30 1.37 20.45
N ASN A 45 -13.18 2.70 20.53
CA ASN A 45 -14.11 3.63 19.90
C ASN A 45 -13.99 3.55 18.36
N GLY A 46 -15.10 3.70 17.64
CA GLY A 46 -15.16 3.58 16.18
C GLY A 46 -14.14 4.43 15.42
N THR A 47 -13.77 5.60 15.95
CA THR A 47 -12.81 6.54 15.33
C THR A 47 -11.35 6.11 15.46
N THR A 48 -11.06 5.09 16.26
CA THR A 48 -9.71 4.58 16.49
C THR A 48 -9.32 3.49 15.48
N TYR A 49 -10.30 2.80 14.89
CA TYR A 49 -10.03 1.81 13.84
C TYR A 49 -9.61 2.53 12.58
N GLN A 50 -8.30 2.54 12.35
CA GLN A 50 -7.69 3.11 11.16
C GLN A 50 -6.77 2.06 10.55
N PRO A 51 -6.62 2.05 9.22
CA PRO A 51 -5.64 1.18 8.62
C PRO A 51 -4.22 1.54 9.06
N VAL A 52 -3.35 0.53 9.09
CA VAL A 52 -1.95 0.72 9.44
C VAL A 52 -1.30 1.77 8.53
N HIS A 53 -0.57 2.73 9.10
CA HIS A 53 0.11 3.82 8.37
C HIS A 53 1.36 3.34 7.60
N ASN A 54 1.19 2.29 6.81
CA ASN A 54 2.21 1.73 5.93
C ASN A 54 1.51 0.89 4.86
N ILE A 55 1.62 1.31 3.59
CA ILE A 55 0.97 0.65 2.45
C ILE A 55 1.39 -0.81 2.33
N PHE A 56 2.65 -1.13 2.59
CA PHE A 56 3.16 -2.49 2.41
C PHE A 56 2.57 -3.45 3.45
N LEU A 57 2.51 -3.02 4.71
CA LEU A 57 1.88 -3.78 5.78
C LEU A 57 0.36 -3.88 5.58
N LEU A 58 -0.28 -2.80 5.13
CA LEU A 58 -1.70 -2.83 4.82
C LEU A 58 -2.00 -3.85 3.71
N PHE A 59 -1.26 -3.74 2.60
CA PHE A 59 -1.46 -4.56 1.42
C PHE A 59 -1.26 -6.06 1.72
N ILE A 60 -0.22 -6.40 2.48
CA ILE A 60 0.07 -7.80 2.81
C ILE A 60 -0.96 -8.39 3.79
N VAL A 61 -1.46 -7.59 4.75
CA VAL A 61 -2.52 -8.03 5.69
C VAL A 61 -3.85 -8.23 4.96
N GLU A 62 -4.20 -7.36 4.02
CA GLU A 62 -5.46 -7.45 3.27
C GLU A 62 -5.46 -8.54 2.20
N ASN A 63 -4.32 -8.78 1.53
CA ASN A 63 -4.26 -9.67 0.36
C ASN A 63 -3.51 -10.99 0.61
N GLY A 64 -2.88 -11.14 1.78
CA GLY A 64 -2.10 -12.31 2.12
C GLY A 64 -0.87 -12.50 1.23
N ILE A 65 -0.19 -13.62 1.43
CA ILE A 65 0.99 -14.01 0.64
C ILE A 65 0.63 -14.33 -0.82
N VAL A 66 -0.58 -14.85 -1.07
CA VAL A 66 -1.03 -15.19 -2.42
C VAL A 66 -1.23 -13.94 -3.25
N GLY A 67 -1.96 -12.95 -2.70
CA GLY A 67 -2.16 -11.68 -3.39
C GLY A 67 -0.86 -10.89 -3.52
N PHE A 68 0.03 -10.94 -2.53
CA PHE A 68 1.36 -10.35 -2.63
C PHE A 68 2.21 -10.98 -3.73
N ALA A 69 2.25 -12.32 -3.81
CA ALA A 69 2.97 -13.02 -4.87
C ALA A 69 2.42 -12.69 -6.27
N PHE A 70 1.10 -12.62 -6.41
CA PHE A 70 0.46 -12.22 -7.66
C PHE A 70 0.79 -10.77 -8.05
N PHE A 71 0.79 -9.85 -7.08
CA PHE A 71 1.22 -8.47 -7.29
C PHE A 71 2.69 -8.39 -7.74
N CYS A 72 3.60 -9.11 -7.08
CA CYS A 72 5.00 -9.18 -7.49
C CYS A 72 5.16 -9.75 -8.91
N PHE A 73 4.37 -10.75 -9.28
CA PHE A 73 4.36 -11.31 -10.63
C PHE A 73 3.94 -10.27 -11.67
N ILE A 74 2.82 -9.56 -11.44
CA ILE A 74 2.38 -8.48 -12.32
C ILE A 74 3.46 -7.40 -12.44
N LEU A 75 4.01 -6.95 -11.31
CA LEU A 75 5.03 -5.90 -11.30
C LEU A 75 6.30 -6.31 -12.06
N ALA A 76 6.74 -7.56 -11.90
CA ALA A 76 7.88 -8.10 -12.63
C ALA A 76 7.62 -8.15 -14.14
N THR A 77 6.46 -8.63 -14.57
CA THR A 77 6.10 -8.66 -16.01
C THR A 77 6.04 -7.24 -16.61
N PHE A 78 5.44 -6.30 -15.88
CA PHE A 78 5.36 -4.90 -16.28
C PHE A 78 6.74 -4.26 -16.40
N PHE A 79 7.62 -4.50 -15.42
CA PHE A 79 8.98 -3.99 -15.42
C PHE A 79 9.81 -4.54 -16.59
N ILE A 80 9.74 -5.85 -16.85
CA ILE A 80 10.45 -6.49 -17.98
C ILE A 80 9.96 -5.90 -19.31
N TYR A 81 8.64 -5.77 -19.48
CA TYR A 81 8.05 -5.17 -20.68
C TYR A 81 8.54 -3.73 -20.89
N TYR A 82 8.45 -2.88 -19.87
CA TYR A 82 8.86 -1.49 -19.98
C TYR A 82 10.36 -1.32 -20.20
N MET A 83 11.21 -2.12 -19.55
CA MET A 83 12.65 -2.09 -19.79
C MET A 83 13.02 -2.50 -21.22
N SER A 84 12.20 -3.30 -21.90
CA SER A 84 12.44 -3.68 -23.30
C SER A 84 12.10 -2.57 -24.31
N ILE A 85 11.29 -1.58 -23.92
CA ILE A 85 10.75 -0.55 -24.83
C ILE A 85 11.31 0.85 -24.54
N LEU A 86 11.71 1.13 -23.29
CA LEU A 86 12.09 2.48 -22.88
C LEU A 86 13.53 2.87 -23.28
N ASN A 87 13.66 4.09 -23.77
CA ASN A 87 14.96 4.77 -23.89
C ASN A 87 15.60 4.98 -22.51
N LYS A 88 16.92 4.70 -22.38
CA LYS A 88 17.68 4.73 -21.11
C LYS A 88 17.50 6.00 -20.27
N LYS A 89 17.27 7.17 -20.90
CA LYS A 89 17.02 8.45 -20.19
C LYS A 89 15.65 8.52 -19.52
N LYS A 90 14.61 7.91 -20.11
CA LYS A 90 13.23 7.92 -19.58
C LYS A 90 13.05 6.95 -18.42
N VAL A 91 13.82 5.86 -18.42
CA VAL A 91 13.88 4.89 -17.33
C VAL A 91 14.26 5.56 -16.01
N PHE A 92 15.25 6.46 -16.02
CA PHE A 92 15.69 7.17 -14.82
C PHE A 92 14.57 8.02 -14.20
N PHE A 93 13.81 8.73 -15.03
CA PHE A 93 12.70 9.56 -14.56
C PHE A 93 11.55 8.72 -13.96
N CYS A 94 11.17 7.63 -14.62
CA CYS A 94 10.16 6.70 -14.09
C CYS A 94 10.62 6.08 -12.75
N PHE A 95 11.92 5.80 -12.61
CA PHE A 95 12.49 5.26 -11.38
C PHE A 95 12.44 6.25 -10.21
N ILE A 96 12.76 7.53 -10.44
CA ILE A 96 12.62 8.58 -9.41
C ILE A 96 11.18 8.67 -8.92
N LEU A 97 10.24 8.69 -9.85
CA LEU A 97 8.82 8.74 -9.51
C LEU A 97 8.43 7.51 -8.67
N ALA A 98 8.76 6.29 -9.11
CA ALA A 98 8.51 5.09 -8.32
C ALA A 98 9.09 5.18 -6.89
N ILE A 99 10.30 5.72 -6.71
CA ILE A 99 10.89 5.95 -5.38
C ILE A 99 10.04 6.92 -4.55
N ILE A 100 9.55 8.02 -5.13
CA ILE A 100 8.68 8.97 -4.41
C ILE A 100 7.42 8.26 -3.91
N PHE A 101 6.79 7.43 -4.74
CA PHE A 101 5.63 6.64 -4.32
C PHE A 101 5.97 5.69 -3.17
N LEU A 102 7.10 4.98 -3.25
CA LEU A 102 7.56 4.07 -2.19
C LEU A 102 7.81 4.81 -0.86
N ILE A 103 8.42 5.99 -0.92
CA ILE A 103 8.65 6.83 0.26
C ILE A 103 7.31 7.23 0.86
N LEU A 104 6.39 7.78 0.07
CA LEU A 104 5.06 8.19 0.55
C LEU A 104 4.29 7.01 1.16
N GLY A 105 4.32 5.85 0.51
CA GLY A 105 3.66 4.64 0.97
C GLY A 105 4.24 4.04 2.25
N PHE A 106 5.50 4.36 2.58
CA PHE A 106 6.10 3.94 3.85
C PHE A 106 5.54 4.74 5.04
N PHE A 107 5.16 6.00 4.82
CA PHE A 107 4.69 6.90 5.88
C PHE A 107 3.18 6.86 6.11
N ASP A 108 2.40 6.58 5.06
CA ASP A 108 0.95 6.58 5.16
C ASP A 108 0.26 5.73 4.08
N HIS A 109 -0.96 5.34 4.38
CA HIS A 109 -1.77 4.39 3.63
C HIS A 109 -2.84 5.03 2.72
N TYR A 110 -3.10 6.34 2.89
CA TYR A 110 -4.21 7.05 2.24
C TYR A 110 -4.23 6.91 0.71
N LEU A 111 -3.06 6.76 0.06
CA LEU A 111 -2.95 6.64 -1.40
C LEU A 111 -3.72 5.43 -1.95
N ILE A 112 -3.90 4.38 -1.15
CA ILE A 112 -4.60 3.16 -1.56
C ILE A 112 -5.86 2.87 -0.75
N SER A 113 -6.00 3.46 0.45
CA SER A 113 -7.16 3.24 1.32
C SER A 113 -8.28 4.28 1.15
N SER A 114 -7.96 5.48 0.65
CA SER A 114 -8.92 6.55 0.49
C SER A 114 -9.31 6.75 -0.98
N TYR A 115 -10.58 7.11 -1.22
CA TYR A 115 -11.07 7.39 -2.58
C TYR A 115 -10.26 8.49 -3.27
N VAL A 116 -9.99 9.60 -2.56
CA VAL A 116 -9.19 10.70 -3.09
C VAL A 116 -7.75 10.26 -3.37
N GLY A 117 -7.16 9.44 -2.50
CA GLY A 117 -5.84 8.86 -2.72
C GLY A 117 -5.79 8.00 -3.98
N LEU A 118 -6.78 7.14 -4.21
CA LEU A 118 -6.90 6.32 -5.41
C LEU A 118 -7.02 7.17 -6.69
N MET A 119 -7.76 8.28 -6.64
CA MET A 119 -7.83 9.22 -7.76
C MET A 119 -6.49 9.91 -8.03
N ILE A 120 -5.77 10.34 -6.99
CA ILE A 120 -4.45 10.94 -7.14
C ILE A 120 -3.46 9.90 -7.69
N PHE A 121 -3.52 8.67 -7.19
CA PHE A 121 -2.65 7.59 -7.63
C PHE A 121 -2.89 7.20 -9.10
N SER A 122 -4.15 7.15 -9.54
CA SER A 122 -4.47 6.85 -10.94
C SER A 122 -3.99 7.95 -11.88
N LEU A 123 -4.18 9.23 -11.52
CA LEU A 123 -3.64 10.36 -12.27
C LEU A 123 -2.11 10.31 -12.32
N TYR A 124 -1.47 10.00 -11.20
CA TYR A 124 -0.02 9.87 -11.10
C TYR A 124 0.53 8.78 -12.03
N LEU A 125 -0.09 7.60 -12.09
CA LEU A 125 0.27 6.54 -13.03
C LEU A 125 0.06 6.96 -14.49
N ALA A 126 -1.03 7.68 -14.79
CA ALA A 126 -1.30 8.18 -16.14
C ALA A 126 -0.22 9.18 -16.61
N VAL A 127 0.24 10.08 -15.73
CA VAL A 127 1.33 11.02 -16.04
C VAL A 127 2.64 10.28 -16.30
N ILE A 128 2.99 9.29 -15.47
CA ILE A 128 4.16 8.42 -15.71
C ILE A 128 4.06 7.74 -17.06
N GLY A 129 2.90 7.12 -17.34
CA GLY A 129 2.64 6.45 -18.60
C GLY A 129 2.86 7.38 -19.80
N ARG A 130 2.29 8.59 -19.76
CA ARG A 130 2.46 9.59 -20.83
C ARG A 130 3.92 9.98 -21.04
N LEU A 131 4.63 10.35 -19.98
CA LEU A 131 6.04 10.78 -20.04
C LEU A 131 6.99 9.66 -20.45
N SER A 132 6.59 8.40 -20.26
CA SER A 132 7.36 7.25 -20.72
C SER A 132 7.25 7.03 -22.24
N THR A 133 6.12 7.41 -22.84
CA THR A 133 5.82 7.21 -24.28
C THR A 133 6.21 8.37 -25.19
N GLU A 134 6.26 9.61 -24.70
CA GLU A 134 6.78 10.80 -25.42
C GLU A 134 8.29 10.83 -25.43
#